data_AF-A2A0Q3-F1
#
_entry.id   AF-A2A0Q3-F1
#
_cell.length_a   1.000
_cell.length_b   1.000
_cell.length_c   1.000
_cell.angle_alpha   90.00
_cell.angle_beta   90.00
_cell.angle_gamma   90.00
#
_symmetry.space_group_name_H-M   'P 1'
#
loop_
_entity.id
_entity.type
_entity.pdbx_description
1 polymer ?
#
loop_
_entity_poly.entity_id
_entity_poly.type
_entity_poly.pdbx_seq_one_letter_code
_entity_poly.pdbx_strand_id
1 'polypeptide(L)'
;MVLATACGGGDKGGENGNVLEVKAKLAEKRKTFEKLRADIAKLEKKLEKLDPSYAKQKLEAKTTLVTTLPVSKEPFTRFVEVRGKVTSDKNVILNAQTQGLVTYIAVQEGQFVGAGQSLVAQENSVLASNLEEVKTQLKLANALFERQDKLWKQKIGTEIQYLQAKSNKESLERKIKP
;
A
#
# COMPACT_ATOMS: atom_id res chain seq x y z
N MET A 1 -25.14 -29.59 2.06
CA MET A 1 -26.53 -30.09 1.96
C MET A 1 -26.48 -31.46 1.33
N VAL A 2 -26.45 -32.47 2.19
CA VAL A 2 -26.54 -33.89 1.82
C VAL A 2 -28.02 -34.23 1.76
N LEU A 3 -28.47 -34.84 0.68
CA LEU A 3 -29.70 -35.63 0.68
C LEU A 3 -29.40 -36.95 -0.02
N ALA A 4 -29.21 -37.96 0.82
CA ALA A 4 -29.20 -39.37 0.48
C ALA A 4 -30.64 -39.85 0.31
N THR A 5 -30.86 -40.77 -0.62
CA THR A 5 -32.00 -41.69 -0.57
C THR A 5 -31.49 -43.09 -0.83
N ALA A 6 -31.46 -43.88 0.25
CA ALA A 6 -31.21 -45.31 0.26
C ALA A 6 -32.51 -46.02 0.65
N CYS A 7 -32.90 -47.01 -0.16
CA CYS A 7 -33.57 -48.29 0.14
C CYS A 7 -33.81 -48.90 -1.25
N GLY A 8 -33.18 -49.97 -1.75
CA GLY A 8 -32.80 -51.23 -1.12
C GLY A 8 -34.06 -52.03 -0.82
N GLY A 9 -34.40 -53.17 -1.42
CA GLY A 9 -33.84 -54.05 -2.46
C GLY A 9 -34.71 -55.32 -2.53
N GLY A 10 -34.56 -56.17 -3.56
CA GLY A 10 -34.89 -57.59 -3.48
C GLY A 10 -36.06 -58.15 -4.32
N ASP A 11 -35.70 -58.59 -5.54
CA ASP A 11 -35.91 -59.96 -6.06
C ASP A 11 -37.23 -60.41 -6.74
N LYS A 12 -37.01 -61.06 -7.90
CA LYS A 12 -37.83 -62.03 -8.66
C LYS A 12 -39.10 -61.59 -9.43
N GLY A 13 -38.96 -61.59 -10.77
CA GLY A 13 -39.81 -62.37 -11.67
C GLY A 13 -41.11 -61.76 -12.20
N GLY A 14 -41.22 -61.63 -13.53
CA GLY A 14 -42.45 -61.30 -14.28
C GLY A 14 -42.74 -59.79 -14.29
N GLU A 15 -43.15 -59.12 -15.37
CA GLU A 15 -43.88 -59.55 -16.55
C GLU A 15 -43.43 -58.68 -17.74
N ASN A 16 -42.88 -59.31 -18.78
CA ASN A 16 -42.79 -58.71 -20.11
C ASN A 16 -44.19 -58.69 -20.73
N GLY A 17 -45.04 -57.79 -20.27
CA GLY A 17 -46.44 -57.70 -20.67
C GLY A 17 -47.00 -56.29 -20.58
N ASN A 18 -46.49 -55.35 -21.41
CA ASN A 18 -47.29 -54.28 -22.06
C ASN A 18 -46.52 -53.20 -22.85
N VAL A 19 -45.20 -53.29 -23.04
CA VAL A 19 -44.44 -52.27 -23.81
C VAL A 19 -44.88 -52.18 -25.28
N LEU A 20 -45.31 -53.30 -25.87
CA LEU A 20 -45.83 -53.34 -27.24
C LEU A 20 -47.20 -52.65 -27.35
N GLU A 21 -48.10 -52.84 -26.39
CA GLU A 21 -49.40 -52.15 -26.38
C GLU A 21 -49.26 -50.64 -26.14
N VAL A 22 -48.35 -50.23 -25.26
CA VAL A 22 -48.08 -48.79 -25.02
C VAL A 22 -47.46 -48.15 -26.26
N LYS A 23 -46.53 -48.84 -26.95
CA LYS A 23 -45.99 -48.36 -28.23
C LYS A 23 -47.05 -48.33 -29.34
N ALA A 24 -47.96 -49.31 -29.39
CA ALA A 24 -49.05 -49.34 -30.35
C ALA A 24 -50.07 -48.21 -30.11
N LYS A 25 -50.51 -48.01 -28.86
CA LYS A 25 -51.37 -46.90 -28.44
C LYS A 25 -50.69 -45.55 -28.69
N LEU A 26 -49.38 -45.44 -28.46
CA LEU A 26 -48.60 -44.23 -28.76
C LEU A 26 -48.50 -43.97 -30.27
N ALA A 27 -48.29 -45.01 -31.09
CA ALA A 27 -48.27 -44.88 -32.54
C ALA A 27 -49.64 -44.49 -33.11
N GLU A 28 -50.73 -45.04 -32.55
CA GLU A 28 -52.09 -44.66 -32.92
C GLU A 28 -52.40 -43.23 -32.52
N LYS A 29 -52.09 -42.82 -31.27
CA LYS A 29 -52.29 -41.45 -30.80
C LYS A 29 -51.43 -40.45 -31.57
N ARG A 30 -50.21 -40.81 -31.99
CA ARG A 30 -49.38 -40.01 -32.90
C ARG A 30 -50.02 -39.89 -34.28
N LYS A 31 -50.54 -40.97 -34.87
CA LYS A 31 -51.25 -40.91 -36.16
C LYS A 31 -52.50 -40.04 -36.07
N THR A 32 -53.28 -40.15 -34.99
CA THR A 32 -54.43 -39.26 -34.77
C THR A 32 -54.00 -37.82 -34.55
N PHE A 33 -52.90 -37.59 -33.84
CA PHE A 33 -52.36 -36.26 -33.60
C PHE A 33 -51.87 -35.59 -34.90
N GLU A 34 -51.20 -36.34 -35.78
CA GLU A 34 -50.79 -35.82 -37.10
C GLU A 34 -52.00 -35.50 -37.98
N LYS A 35 -53.06 -36.32 -37.98
CA LYS A 35 -54.31 -36.01 -38.68
C LYS A 35 -54.98 -34.75 -38.11
N LEU A 36 -55.14 -34.69 -36.79
CA LEU A 36 -55.68 -33.52 -36.09
C LEU A 36 -54.86 -32.25 -36.35
N ARG A 37 -53.53 -32.36 -36.35
CA ARG A 37 -52.62 -31.25 -36.66
C ARG A 37 -52.80 -30.76 -38.11
N ALA A 38 -52.93 -31.69 -39.07
CA ALA A 38 -53.19 -31.35 -40.46
C ALA A 38 -54.55 -30.64 -40.63
N ASP A 39 -55.58 -31.08 -39.91
CA ASP A 39 -56.91 -30.47 -39.96
C ASP A 39 -56.93 -29.10 -39.25
N ILE A 40 -56.25 -28.96 -38.11
CA ILE A 40 -56.04 -27.67 -37.43
C ILE A 40 -55.31 -26.71 -38.38
N ALA A 41 -54.25 -27.13 -39.05
CA ALA A 41 -53.53 -26.28 -40.01
C ALA A 41 -54.39 -25.86 -41.21
N LYS A 42 -55.30 -26.72 -41.69
CA LYS A 42 -56.26 -26.39 -42.74
C LYS A 42 -57.32 -25.40 -42.24
N LEU A 43 -57.83 -25.59 -41.02
CA LEU A 43 -58.82 -24.72 -40.40
C LEU A 43 -58.23 -23.35 -40.06
N GLU A 44 -56.99 -23.30 -39.56
CA GLU A 44 -56.25 -22.04 -39.34
C GLU A 44 -56.06 -21.27 -40.65
N LYS A 45 -55.68 -21.93 -41.76
CA LYS A 45 -55.58 -21.28 -43.08
C LYS A 45 -56.92 -20.78 -43.62
N LYS A 46 -58.03 -21.41 -43.24
CA LYS A 46 -59.38 -20.91 -43.56
C LYS A 46 -59.72 -19.70 -42.68
N LEU A 47 -59.45 -19.78 -41.37
CA LEU A 47 -59.67 -18.69 -40.42
C LEU A 47 -58.85 -17.45 -40.76
N GLU A 48 -57.59 -17.59 -41.17
CA GLU A 48 -56.74 -16.48 -41.64
C GLU A 48 -57.32 -15.75 -42.88
N LYS A 49 -58.15 -16.42 -43.69
CA LYS A 49 -58.82 -15.82 -44.86
C LYS A 49 -60.18 -15.20 -44.54
N LEU A 50 -60.88 -15.73 -43.54
CA LEU A 50 -62.23 -15.34 -43.16
C LEU A 50 -62.25 -14.25 -42.08
N ASP A 51 -61.25 -14.20 -41.21
CA ASP A 51 -61.20 -13.25 -40.11
C ASP A 51 -59.77 -12.66 -39.91
N PRO A 52 -59.55 -11.38 -40.27
CA PRO A 52 -58.27 -10.70 -40.06
C PRO A 52 -57.94 -10.47 -38.58
N SER A 53 -58.89 -10.65 -37.66
CA SER A 53 -58.66 -10.58 -36.21
C SER A 53 -57.88 -11.79 -35.69
N TYR A 54 -58.20 -12.99 -36.19
CA TYR A 54 -57.53 -14.24 -35.81
C TYR A 54 -56.05 -14.26 -36.20
N ALA A 55 -55.72 -13.68 -37.37
CA ALA A 55 -54.34 -13.56 -37.83
C ALA A 55 -53.48 -12.68 -36.90
N LYS A 56 -54.03 -11.58 -36.36
CA LYS A 56 -53.34 -10.72 -35.39
C LYS A 56 -53.12 -11.42 -34.05
N GLN A 57 -54.14 -12.11 -33.55
CA GLN A 57 -54.07 -12.83 -32.27
C GLN A 57 -53.06 -14.00 -32.30
N LYS A 58 -52.97 -14.71 -33.44
CA LYS A 58 -51.95 -15.75 -33.66
C LYS A 58 -50.53 -15.18 -33.78
N LEU A 59 -50.39 -13.99 -34.37
CA LEU A 59 -49.10 -13.31 -34.45
C LEU A 59 -48.63 -12.86 -33.06
N GLU A 60 -49.51 -12.24 -32.27
CA GLU A 60 -49.24 -11.81 -30.90
C GLU A 60 -48.93 -12.99 -29.97
N ALA A 61 -49.64 -14.13 -30.11
CA ALA A 61 -49.35 -15.34 -29.34
C ALA A 61 -48.03 -16.02 -29.71
N LYS A 62 -47.48 -15.73 -30.91
CA LYS A 62 -46.23 -16.31 -31.41
C LYS A 62 -45.02 -15.37 -31.27
N THR A 63 -45.23 -14.12 -30.90
CA THR A 63 -44.15 -13.17 -30.62
C THR A 63 -43.73 -13.22 -29.17
N THR A 64 -42.49 -13.65 -28.92
CA THR A 64 -41.88 -13.56 -27.59
C THR A 64 -41.52 -12.11 -27.30
N LEU A 65 -42.03 -11.57 -26.19
CA LEU A 65 -41.66 -10.22 -25.74
C LEU A 65 -40.17 -10.19 -25.38
N VAL A 66 -39.40 -9.34 -26.06
CA VAL A 66 -37.99 -9.10 -25.78
C VAL A 66 -37.74 -7.62 -25.57
N THR A 67 -36.90 -7.31 -24.59
CA THR A 67 -36.47 -5.94 -24.30
C THR A 67 -35.01 -5.80 -24.72
N THR A 68 -34.72 -4.84 -25.58
CA THR A 68 -33.36 -4.54 -26.03
C THR A 68 -32.91 -3.19 -25.51
N LEU A 69 -31.67 -3.11 -25.04
CA LEU A 69 -31.02 -1.87 -24.64
C LEU A 69 -29.96 -1.49 -25.69
N PRO A 70 -29.98 -0.26 -26.23
CA PRO A 70 -28.95 0.20 -27.15
C PRO A 70 -27.62 0.35 -26.42
N VAL A 71 -26.53 -0.19 -27.00
CA VAL A 71 -25.18 -0.08 -26.45
C VAL A 71 -24.47 1.11 -27.09
N SER A 72 -24.08 2.10 -26.28
CA SER A 72 -23.24 3.23 -26.68
C SER A 72 -21.86 3.10 -26.05
N LYS A 73 -20.82 3.61 -26.74
CA LYS A 73 -19.46 3.67 -26.20
C LYS A 73 -19.31 4.92 -25.36
N GLU A 74 -19.08 4.76 -24.07
CA GLU A 74 -18.78 5.84 -23.14
C GLU A 74 -17.38 5.66 -22.54
N PRO A 75 -16.67 6.75 -22.20
CA PRO A 75 -15.39 6.67 -21.52
C PRO A 75 -15.58 6.07 -20.13
N PHE A 76 -14.98 4.90 -19.91
CA PHE A 76 -15.01 4.21 -18.63
C PHE A 76 -13.69 4.41 -17.88
N THR A 77 -13.71 5.25 -16.84
CA THR A 77 -12.56 5.47 -15.97
C THR A 77 -12.63 4.53 -14.78
N ARG A 78 -11.59 3.70 -14.60
CA ARG A 78 -11.43 2.85 -13.43
C ARG A 78 -10.54 3.55 -12.41
N PHE A 79 -11.07 3.80 -11.24
CA PHE A 79 -10.28 4.23 -10.09
C PHE A 79 -9.89 3.01 -9.25
N VAL A 80 -8.70 3.08 -8.64
CA VAL A 80 -8.25 2.13 -7.64
C VAL A 80 -7.97 2.94 -6.37
N GLU A 81 -8.71 2.66 -5.31
CA GLU A 81 -8.47 3.28 -4.02
C GLU A 81 -7.39 2.51 -3.28
N VAL A 82 -6.25 3.17 -3.04
CA VAL A 82 -5.17 2.61 -2.23
C VAL A 82 -5.18 3.32 -0.89
N ARG A 83 -5.28 2.54 0.19
CA ARG A 83 -5.19 3.04 1.56
C ARG A 83 -3.72 3.03 1.97
N GLY A 84 -3.17 4.21 2.26
CA GLY A 84 -1.81 4.38 2.77
C GLY A 84 -1.81 4.81 4.23
N LYS A 85 -0.70 4.55 4.93
CA LYS A 85 -0.41 5.14 6.23
C LYS A 85 0.69 6.16 6.05
N VAL A 86 0.52 7.35 6.63
CA VAL A 86 1.58 8.35 6.68
C VAL A 86 2.54 7.97 7.80
N THR A 87 3.82 7.83 7.46
CA THR A 87 4.90 7.59 8.42
C THR A 87 5.95 8.68 8.25
N SER A 88 6.57 9.07 9.35
CA SER A 88 7.72 9.96 9.29
C SER A 88 8.93 9.20 8.77
N ASP A 89 9.61 9.75 7.76
CA ASP A 89 10.83 9.15 7.21
C ASP A 89 11.97 9.12 8.25
N LYS A 90 11.98 10.11 9.16
CA LYS A 90 13.01 10.28 10.18
C LYS A 90 12.36 10.56 11.53
N ASN A 91 12.61 9.67 12.48
CA ASN A 91 12.33 9.90 13.89
C ASN A 91 13.68 9.93 14.63
N VAL A 92 13.96 11.03 15.33
CA VAL A 92 15.25 11.25 15.99
C VAL A 92 15.00 11.48 17.48
N ILE A 93 15.68 10.69 18.31
CA ILE A 93 15.71 10.89 19.75
C ILE A 93 16.98 11.67 20.08
N LEU A 94 16.81 12.85 20.68
CA LEU A 94 17.92 13.70 21.08
C LEU A 94 18.38 13.32 22.48
N ASN A 95 19.69 13.11 22.62
CA ASN A 95 20.33 12.81 23.89
C ASN A 95 21.41 13.86 24.16
N ALA A 96 21.61 14.21 25.42
CA ALA A 96 22.71 15.07 25.82
C ALA A 96 24.05 14.32 25.65
N GLN A 97 25.05 14.99 25.07
CA GLN A 97 26.41 14.45 24.92
C GLN A 97 27.21 14.51 26.23
N THR A 98 26.86 15.45 27.09
CA THR A 98 27.52 15.69 28.38
C THR A 98 26.49 15.72 29.49
N GLN A 99 26.91 15.37 30.70
CA GLN A 99 26.06 15.50 31.88
C GLN A 99 26.07 16.96 32.37
N GLY A 100 24.91 17.49 32.70
CA GLY A 100 24.74 18.86 33.19
C GLY A 100 23.30 19.11 33.62
N LEU A 101 23.10 20.15 34.44
CA LEU A 101 21.77 20.62 34.80
C LEU A 101 21.16 21.38 33.62
N VAL A 102 19.86 21.19 33.35
CA VAL A 102 19.16 21.99 32.34
C VAL A 102 18.85 23.38 32.92
N THR A 103 19.41 24.42 32.31
CA THR A 103 19.22 25.81 32.73
C THR A 103 18.03 26.45 32.03
N TYR A 104 17.81 26.11 30.75
CA TYR A 104 16.76 26.72 29.94
C TYR A 104 16.28 25.80 28.82
N ILE A 105 14.97 25.81 28.57
CA ILE A 105 14.33 25.14 27.43
C ILE A 105 13.80 26.22 26.49
N ALA A 106 14.33 26.25 25.27
CA ALA A 106 14.08 27.31 24.29
C ALA A 106 12.88 27.03 23.37
N VAL A 107 12.21 25.89 23.54
CA VAL A 107 11.17 25.41 22.64
C VAL A 107 9.96 24.86 23.38
N GLN A 108 8.82 24.87 22.70
CA GLN A 108 7.57 24.30 23.18
C GLN A 108 7.20 23.03 22.41
N GLU A 109 6.37 22.20 23.02
CA GLU A 109 5.86 20.98 22.38
C GLU A 109 5.09 21.31 21.10
N GLY A 110 5.39 20.59 20.01
CA GLY A 110 4.76 20.82 18.69
C GLY A 110 5.35 21.99 17.89
N GLN A 111 6.34 22.71 18.41
CA GLN A 111 6.99 23.80 17.69
C GLN A 111 7.83 23.28 16.51
N PHE A 112 7.74 23.97 15.36
CA PHE A 112 8.63 23.73 14.24
C PHE A 112 10.04 24.26 14.55
N VAL A 113 11.04 23.39 14.42
CA VAL A 113 12.45 23.71 14.68
C VAL A 113 13.33 23.38 13.48
N GLY A 114 14.36 24.21 13.26
CA GLY A 114 15.34 24.04 12.19
C GLY A 114 16.59 23.28 12.61
N ALA A 115 17.38 22.81 11.63
CA ALA A 115 18.68 22.22 11.91
C ALA A 115 19.63 23.26 12.54
N GLY A 116 20.28 22.88 13.65
CA GLY A 116 21.20 23.75 14.38
C GLY A 116 20.56 24.70 15.39
N GLN A 117 19.23 24.72 15.50
CA GLN A 117 18.54 25.50 16.52
C GLN A 117 18.79 24.91 17.92
N SER A 118 19.15 25.76 18.89
CA SER A 118 19.29 25.34 20.28
C SER A 118 17.91 25.05 20.88
N LEU A 119 17.72 23.84 21.37
CA LEU A 119 16.47 23.40 22.00
C LEU A 119 16.54 23.50 23.53
N VAL A 120 17.69 23.12 24.08
CA VAL A 120 17.95 23.04 25.52
C VAL A 120 19.33 23.58 25.78
N ALA A 121 19.45 24.48 26.76
CA ALA A 121 20.70 24.94 27.30
C ALA A 121 20.98 24.24 28.63
N GLN A 122 22.19 23.72 28.77
CA GLN A 122 22.68 23.09 29.99
C GLN A 122 23.76 23.95 30.64
N GLU A 123 23.83 23.88 31.95
CA GLU A 123 24.89 24.49 32.74
C GLU A 123 26.23 23.83 32.39
N ASN A 124 27.19 24.63 31.91
CA ASN A 124 28.49 24.15 31.43
C ASN A 124 29.67 24.87 32.09
N SER A 125 29.48 25.49 33.26
CA SER A 125 30.50 26.26 33.97
C SER A 125 31.81 25.50 34.18
N VAL A 126 31.78 24.21 34.50
CA VAL A 126 32.98 23.36 34.64
C VAL A 126 33.73 23.21 33.31
N LEU A 127 33.02 22.92 32.22
CA LEU A 127 33.61 22.80 30.89
C LEU A 127 34.18 24.15 30.41
N ALA A 128 33.48 25.25 30.67
CA ALA A 128 33.94 26.59 30.38
C ALA A 128 35.22 26.94 31.16
N SER A 129 35.29 26.56 32.43
CA SER A 129 36.46 26.78 33.29
C SER A 129 37.67 25.99 32.81
N ASN A 130 37.48 24.70 32.49
CA ASN A 130 38.53 23.85 31.92
C ASN A 130 39.03 24.40 30.57
N LEU A 131 38.12 24.90 29.73
CA LEU A 131 38.49 25.51 28.45
C LEU A 131 39.32 26.79 28.66
N GLU A 132 38.96 27.63 29.63
CA GLU A 132 39.71 28.85 29.92
C GLU A 132 41.10 28.57 30.51
N GLU A 133 41.24 27.52 31.32
CA GLU A 133 42.53 27.03 31.79
C GLU A 133 43.42 26.62 30.60
N VAL A 134 42.91 25.79 29.69
CA VAL A 134 43.67 25.33 28.52
C VAL A 134 44.02 26.50 27.58
N LYS A 135 43.11 27.48 27.40
CA LYS A 135 43.40 28.71 26.64
C LYS A 135 44.52 29.52 27.29
N THR A 136 44.55 29.61 28.61
CA THR A 136 45.60 30.32 29.35
C THR A 136 46.96 29.63 29.21
N GLN A 137 46.99 28.30 29.32
CA GLN A 137 48.18 27.49 29.03
C GLN A 137 48.65 27.67 27.58
N LEU A 138 47.73 27.70 26.61
CA LEU A 138 48.06 27.92 25.21
C LEU A 138 48.64 29.32 24.96
N LYS A 139 48.09 30.38 25.59
CA LYS A 139 48.66 31.74 25.49
C LYS A 139 50.13 31.77 25.94
N LEU A 140 50.43 31.11 27.07
CA LEU A 140 51.81 31.00 27.56
C LEU A 140 52.70 30.20 26.59
N ALA A 141 52.23 29.06 26.12
CA ALA A 141 52.96 28.21 25.16
C ALA A 141 53.22 28.93 23.83
N ASN A 142 52.27 29.72 23.34
CA ASN A 142 52.42 30.56 22.16
C ASN A 142 53.52 31.61 22.35
N ALA A 143 53.50 32.34 23.47
CA ALA A 143 54.54 33.33 23.77
C ALA A 143 55.93 32.69 23.87
N LEU A 144 56.05 31.49 24.45
CA LEU A 144 57.31 30.75 24.52
C LEU A 144 57.77 30.29 23.13
N PHE A 145 56.87 29.73 22.33
CA PHE A 145 57.15 29.31 20.96
C PHE A 145 57.60 30.48 20.09
N GLU A 146 56.91 31.62 20.14
CA GLU A 146 57.29 32.81 19.37
C GLU A 146 58.67 33.35 19.73
N ARG A 147 59.05 33.30 21.01
CA ARG A 147 60.40 33.67 21.44
C ARG A 147 61.44 32.69 20.90
N GLN A 148 61.18 31.39 21.02
CA GLN A 148 62.08 30.36 20.53
C GLN A 148 62.22 30.37 18.99
N ASP A 149 61.13 30.65 18.27
CA ASP A 149 61.12 30.80 16.82
C ASP A 149 61.96 32.00 16.35
N LYS A 150 61.87 33.14 17.06
CA LYS A 150 62.72 34.31 16.78
C LYS A 150 64.21 34.00 16.99
N LEU A 151 64.56 33.34 18.09
CA LEU A 151 65.94 32.94 18.37
C LEU A 151 66.45 31.93 17.33
N TRP A 152 65.63 30.95 16.97
CA TRP A 152 65.95 29.95 15.95
C TRP A 152 66.18 30.57 14.57
N LYS A 153 65.35 31.55 14.16
CA LYS A 153 65.53 32.32 12.90
C LYS A 153 66.83 33.12 12.88
N GLN A 154 67.29 33.57 14.04
CA GLN A 154 68.60 34.21 14.22
C GLN A 154 69.76 33.21 14.35
N LYS A 155 69.50 31.90 14.21
CA LYS A 155 70.46 30.80 14.42
C LYS A 155 71.02 30.73 15.85
N ILE A 156 70.22 31.13 16.83
CA ILE A 156 70.55 31.11 18.26
C ILE A 156 69.66 30.06 18.95
N GLY A 157 70.27 29.06 19.60
CA GLY A 157 69.57 28.03 20.38
C GLY A 157 69.62 26.62 19.78
N THR A 158 69.03 25.64 20.49
CA THR A 158 69.01 24.24 20.05
C THR A 158 67.74 23.89 19.29
N GLU A 159 67.83 23.00 18.31
CA GLU A 159 66.69 22.50 17.54
C GLU A 159 65.66 21.82 18.45
N ILE A 160 66.14 21.08 19.45
CA ILE A 160 65.31 20.37 20.42
C ILE A 160 64.39 21.35 21.18
N GLN A 161 64.89 22.52 21.60
CA GLN A 161 64.07 23.51 22.31
C GLN A 161 62.95 24.08 21.42
N TYR A 162 63.26 24.36 20.14
CA TYR A 162 62.26 24.80 19.17
C TYR A 162 61.20 23.74 18.92
N LEU A 163 61.61 22.49 18.69
CA LEU A 163 60.70 21.36 18.49
C LEU A 163 59.83 21.07 19.72
N GLN A 164 60.40 21.17 20.92
CA GLN A 164 59.66 21.00 22.17
C GLN A 164 58.61 22.10 22.36
N ALA A 165 58.97 23.37 22.13
CA ALA A 165 58.03 24.49 22.22
C ALA A 165 56.91 24.38 21.18
N LYS A 166 57.26 24.00 19.94
CA LYS A 166 56.30 23.76 18.86
C LYS A 166 55.34 22.63 19.19
N SER A 167 55.87 21.48 19.62
CA SER A 167 55.07 20.30 20.01
C SER A 167 54.12 20.63 21.16
N ASN A 168 54.59 21.36 22.17
CA ASN A 168 53.76 21.78 23.30
C ASN A 168 52.60 22.67 22.86
N LYS A 169 52.88 23.71 22.05
CA LYS A 169 51.86 24.59 21.46
C LYS A 169 50.82 23.77 20.68
N GLU A 170 51.26 22.97 19.72
CA GLU A 170 50.35 22.18 18.88
C GLU A 170 49.54 21.16 19.71
N SER A 171 50.11 20.62 20.78
CA SER A 171 49.39 19.70 21.67
C SER A 171 48.22 20.38 22.38
N LEU A 172 48.39 21.64 22.80
CA LEU A 172 47.34 22.44 23.43
C LEU A 172 46.31 22.94 22.42
N GLU A 173 46.73 23.28 21.20
CA GLU A 173 45.81 23.63 20.10
C GLU A 173 44.88 22.45 19.74
N ARG A 174 45.43 21.23 19.71
CA ARG A 174 44.64 20.00 19.48
C ARG A 174 43.65 19.70 20.60
N LYS A 175 43.88 20.17 21.83
CA LYS A 175 42.92 20.00 22.94
C LYS A 175 41.73 20.96 22.84
N ILE A 176 41.90 22.10 22.17
CA ILE A 176 40.84 23.12 22.01
C ILE A 176 40.00 22.87 20.76
N LYS A 177 40.62 22.35 19.69
CA LYS A 177 39.88 21.98 18.48
C LYS A 177 39.18 20.63 18.69
N PRO A 178 37.83 20.57 18.65
CA PRO A 178 37.10 19.32 18.64
C PRO A 178 37.32 18.55 17.33
#